data_AF-A0AAW6ZKQ1-F1
#
_entry.id   AF-A0AAW6ZKQ1-F1
#
_cell.length_a   1.000
_cell.length_b   1.000
_cell.length_c   1.000
_cell.angle_alpha   90.00
_cell.angle_beta   90.00
_cell.angle_gamma   90.00
#
_symmetry.space_group_name_H-M   'P 1'
#
loop_
_entity.id
_entity.type
_entity.pdbx_description
1 polymer ?
#
loop_
_entity_poly.entity_id
_entity_poly.type
_entity_poly.pdbx_seq_one_letter_code
_entity_poly.pdbx_strand_id
1 'polypeptide(L)'
;MQLTEHRAWTLAHTAHALRPEWQPASTMAILKRHKDTIPATNYLHALQALITYATTRNPDGTPVKLTPAFYPTPGPWWDTTKPKTTTATGTRPEPCEDHPEQPAHHCICCWGDVKAGMRQPHQIGKTLQEPPEAAQEPEQGSDGENHLTP
;
A
#
# COMPACT_ATOMS: atom_id res chain seq x y z
N MET A 1 -19.36 5.91 -16.68
CA MET A 1 -19.05 4.47 -16.89
C MET A 1 -20.33 3.72 -17.24
N GLN A 2 -20.28 2.68 -18.08
CA GLN A 2 -21.44 1.79 -18.26
C GLN A 2 -21.54 0.78 -17.10
N LEU A 3 -22.70 0.75 -16.43
CA LEU A 3 -22.97 -0.15 -15.31
C LEU A 3 -23.63 -1.44 -15.80
N THR A 4 -22.94 -2.57 -15.60
CA THR A 4 -23.52 -3.90 -15.89
C THR A 4 -24.54 -4.29 -14.82
N GLU A 5 -25.44 -5.20 -15.15
CA GLU A 5 -26.47 -5.68 -14.22
C GLU A 5 -25.87 -6.29 -12.94
N HIS A 6 -24.84 -7.12 -13.08
CA HIS A 6 -24.14 -7.70 -11.94
C HIS A 6 -23.52 -6.61 -11.03
N ARG A 7 -22.89 -5.59 -11.62
CA ARG A 7 -22.32 -4.46 -10.86
C ARG A 7 -23.40 -3.62 -10.17
N ALA A 8 -24.55 -3.43 -10.82
CA ALA A 8 -25.70 -2.76 -10.22
C ALA A 8 -26.24 -3.57 -9.03
N TRP A 9 -26.35 -4.89 -9.18
CA TRP A 9 -26.79 -5.80 -8.13
C TRP A 9 -25.88 -5.71 -6.91
N THR A 10 -24.56 -5.76 -7.12
CA THR A 10 -23.59 -5.62 -6.02
C THR A 10 -23.72 -4.26 -5.34
N LEU A 11 -23.79 -3.15 -6.09
CA LEU A 11 -23.99 -1.82 -5.51
C LEU A 11 -25.27 -1.73 -4.68
N ALA A 12 -26.37 -2.31 -5.15
CA ALA A 12 -27.64 -2.29 -4.43
C ALA A 12 -27.56 -3.07 -3.10
N HIS A 13 -26.87 -4.20 -3.07
CA HIS A 13 -26.68 -4.98 -1.85
C HIS A 13 -25.68 -4.34 -0.90
N THR A 14 -24.62 -3.71 -1.41
CA THR A 14 -23.71 -2.88 -0.59
C THR A 14 -24.46 -1.70 0.03
N ALA A 15 -25.33 -1.03 -0.72
CA ALA A 15 -26.16 0.06 -0.21
C ALA A 15 -27.05 -0.42 0.94
N HIS A 16 -27.69 -1.58 0.79
CA HIS A 16 -28.51 -2.19 1.83
C HIS A 16 -27.70 -2.59 3.06
N ALA A 17 -26.49 -3.13 2.89
CA ALA A 17 -25.62 -3.48 4.01
C ALA A 17 -25.18 -2.24 4.82
N LEU A 18 -24.99 -1.09 4.16
CA LEU A 18 -24.66 0.18 4.82
C LEU A 18 -25.91 0.86 5.43
N ARG A 19 -27.06 0.67 4.80
CA ARG A 19 -28.35 1.31 5.12
C ARG A 19 -29.47 0.28 4.96
N PRO A 20 -29.80 -0.50 6.00
CA PRO A 20 -30.79 -1.57 5.92
C PRO A 20 -32.19 -1.12 5.47
N GLU A 21 -32.54 0.16 5.68
CA GLU A 21 -33.78 0.74 5.20
C GLU A 21 -33.81 0.92 3.67
N TRP A 22 -32.65 0.94 2.99
CA TRP A 22 -32.55 1.03 1.54
C TRP A 22 -32.68 -0.36 0.91
N GLN A 23 -33.89 -0.68 0.48
CA GLN A 23 -34.19 -1.99 -0.11
C GLN A 23 -33.42 -2.21 -1.44
N PRO A 24 -32.79 -3.38 -1.65
CA PRO A 24 -32.02 -3.65 -2.87
C PRO A 24 -32.83 -3.47 -4.15
N ALA A 25 -34.11 -3.86 -4.16
CA ALA A 25 -34.99 -3.72 -5.32
C ALA A 25 -35.19 -2.25 -5.74
N SER A 26 -35.41 -1.36 -4.77
CA SER A 26 -35.57 0.08 -5.02
C SER A 26 -34.28 0.71 -5.54
N THR A 27 -33.14 0.37 -4.93
CA THR A 27 -31.82 0.83 -5.38
C THR A 27 -31.49 0.31 -6.78
N MET A 28 -31.82 -0.94 -7.07
CA MET A 28 -31.68 -1.53 -8.41
C MET A 28 -32.48 -0.78 -9.48
N ALA A 29 -33.73 -0.40 -9.19
CA ALA A 29 -34.56 0.35 -10.12
C ALA A 29 -33.93 1.71 -10.47
N ILE A 30 -33.35 2.39 -9.47
CA ILE A 30 -32.61 3.65 -9.65
C ILE A 30 -31.37 3.42 -10.51
N LEU A 31 -30.53 2.43 -10.18
CA LEU A 31 -29.29 2.14 -10.91
C LEU A 31 -29.56 1.74 -12.37
N LYS A 32 -30.62 0.97 -12.62
CA LYS A 32 -31.03 0.56 -13.98
C LYS A 32 -31.42 1.76 -14.83
N ARG A 33 -32.11 2.76 -14.26
CA ARG A 33 -32.46 4.01 -14.94
C ARG A 33 -31.22 4.83 -15.32
N HIS A 34 -30.17 4.76 -14.51
CA HIS A 34 -28.94 5.55 -14.67
C HIS A 34 -27.74 4.74 -15.15
N LYS A 35 -27.97 3.57 -15.76
CA LYS A 35 -26.91 2.62 -16.12
C LYS A 35 -25.82 3.22 -17.01
N ASP A 36 -26.17 4.18 -17.86
CA ASP A 36 -25.27 4.81 -18.83
C ASP A 36 -24.83 6.22 -18.37
N THR A 37 -25.48 6.79 -17.34
CA THR A 37 -25.29 8.19 -16.93
C THR A 37 -24.61 8.33 -15.57
N ILE A 38 -24.21 7.24 -14.92
CA ILE A 38 -23.57 7.32 -13.60
C ILE A 38 -22.20 8.02 -13.72
N PRO A 39 -21.92 9.05 -12.91
CA PRO A 39 -20.72 9.88 -13.03
C PRO A 39 -19.48 9.24 -12.40
N ALA A 40 -19.33 7.92 -12.60
CA ALA A 40 -18.20 7.14 -12.14
C ALA A 40 -17.17 6.97 -13.27
N THR A 41 -15.88 7.06 -12.89
CA THR A 41 -14.72 6.78 -13.77
C THR A 41 -14.57 5.28 -14.02
N ASN A 42 -14.72 4.48 -12.96
CA ASN A 42 -14.68 3.02 -13.00
C ASN A 42 -15.55 2.45 -11.87
N TYR A 43 -15.65 1.13 -11.78
CA TYR A 43 -16.54 0.48 -10.81
C TYR A 43 -16.09 0.70 -9.36
N LEU A 44 -14.78 0.77 -9.10
CA LEU A 44 -14.25 1.05 -7.79
C LEU A 44 -14.63 2.46 -7.31
N HIS A 45 -14.53 3.45 -8.21
CA HIS A 45 -14.99 4.82 -7.94
C HIS A 45 -16.49 4.83 -7.61
N ALA A 46 -17.32 4.06 -8.32
CA ALA A 46 -18.74 3.92 -7.96
C ALA A 46 -18.95 3.36 -6.55
N LEU A 47 -18.24 2.29 -6.18
CA LEU A 47 -18.34 1.73 -4.83
C LEU A 47 -17.90 2.73 -3.74
N GLN A 48 -16.78 3.43 -3.95
CA GLN A 48 -16.28 4.42 -3.00
C GLN A 48 -17.26 5.59 -2.85
N ALA A 49 -17.78 6.10 -3.95
CA ALA A 49 -18.79 7.15 -3.96
C ALA A 49 -20.08 6.72 -3.23
N LEU A 50 -20.51 5.47 -3.40
CA LEU A 50 -21.67 4.92 -2.68
C LEU A 50 -21.41 4.87 -1.17
N ILE A 51 -20.24 4.38 -0.75
CA ILE A 51 -19.87 4.32 0.67
C ILE A 51 -19.89 5.72 1.27
N THR A 52 -19.27 6.70 0.61
CA THR A 52 -19.29 8.10 1.06
C THR A 52 -20.71 8.64 1.13
N TYR A 53 -21.53 8.44 0.09
CA TYR A 53 -22.92 8.89 0.05
C TYR A 53 -23.76 8.32 1.19
N ALA A 54 -23.62 7.02 1.45
CA ALA A 54 -24.44 6.29 2.43
C ALA A 54 -24.04 6.56 3.88
N THR A 55 -22.75 6.80 4.14
CA THR A 55 -22.18 6.91 5.49
C THR A 55 -21.97 8.35 5.96
N THR A 56 -22.17 9.36 5.11
CA THR A 56 -22.09 10.77 5.53
C THR A 56 -23.15 11.08 6.59
N ARG A 57 -22.72 11.68 7.71
CA ARG A 57 -23.57 12.04 8.86
C ARG A 57 -23.55 13.53 9.13
N ASN A 58 -24.67 14.03 9.64
CA ASN A 58 -24.80 15.35 10.24
C ASN A 58 -24.04 15.40 11.59
N PRO A 59 -23.79 16.58 12.17
CA PRO A 59 -23.17 16.72 13.49
C PRO A 59 -23.91 15.99 14.62
N ASP A 60 -25.23 15.81 14.47
CA ASP A 60 -26.09 15.06 15.40
C ASP A 60 -26.01 13.53 15.22
N GLY A 61 -25.16 13.05 14.30
CA GLY A 61 -24.99 11.63 13.99
C GLY A 61 -26.05 11.04 13.06
N THR A 62 -27.08 11.80 12.68
CA THR A 62 -28.10 11.34 11.73
C THR A 62 -27.54 11.25 10.30
N PRO A 63 -28.03 10.34 9.45
CA PRO A 63 -27.58 10.27 8.07
C PRO A 63 -27.98 11.52 7.28
N VAL A 64 -27.04 12.11 6.54
CA VAL A 64 -27.32 13.28 5.67
C VAL A 64 -28.30 12.91 4.55
N LYS A 65 -28.23 11.66 4.06
CA LYS A 65 -29.04 11.16 2.95
C LYS A 65 -30.03 10.13 3.46
N LEU A 66 -31.32 10.37 3.19
CA LEU A 66 -32.41 9.48 3.61
C LEU A 66 -32.79 8.45 2.54
N THR A 67 -32.40 8.67 1.29
CA THR A 67 -32.81 7.84 0.14
C THR A 67 -31.64 7.62 -0.82
N PRO A 68 -31.57 6.46 -1.50
CA PRO A 68 -30.57 6.22 -2.54
C PRO A 68 -30.88 6.94 -3.86
N ALA A 69 -32.05 7.59 -3.99
CA ALA A 69 -32.52 8.18 -5.27
C ALA A 69 -31.57 9.21 -5.88
N PHE A 70 -30.85 9.97 -5.05
CA PHE A 70 -29.91 10.99 -5.53
C PHE A 70 -28.49 10.45 -5.70
N TYR A 71 -28.20 9.20 -5.34
CA TYR A 71 -26.86 8.66 -5.50
C TYR A 71 -26.33 8.81 -6.95
N PRO A 72 -27.10 8.49 -8.01
CA PRO A 72 -26.60 8.62 -9.38
C PRO A 72 -26.47 10.06 -9.89
N THR A 73 -26.98 11.07 -9.16
CA THR A 73 -26.88 12.48 -9.59
C THR A 73 -25.51 13.05 -9.27
N PRO A 74 -25.00 14.04 -10.02
CA PRO A 74 -23.77 14.75 -9.66
C PRO A 74 -23.82 15.29 -8.22
N GLY A 75 -22.70 15.23 -7.51
CA GLY A 75 -22.63 15.63 -6.11
C GLY A 75 -21.26 15.32 -5.48
N PRO A 76 -20.99 15.82 -4.26
CA PRO A 76 -19.66 15.79 -3.66
C PRO A 76 -19.05 14.40 -3.53
N TRP A 77 -19.86 13.37 -3.31
CA TRP A 77 -19.40 11.98 -3.19
C TRP A 77 -18.75 11.45 -4.47
N TRP A 78 -19.01 12.07 -5.63
CA TRP A 78 -18.37 11.74 -6.90
C TRP A 78 -17.06 12.50 -7.13
N ASP A 79 -16.85 13.64 -6.49
CA ASP A 79 -15.64 14.43 -6.66
C ASP A 79 -14.60 14.07 -5.60
N THR A 80 -15.04 13.87 -4.36
CA THR A 80 -14.16 13.55 -3.23
C THR A 80 -13.59 12.14 -3.30
N THR A 81 -14.24 11.24 -4.04
CA THR A 81 -13.81 9.84 -4.18
C THR A 81 -13.18 9.53 -5.52
N LYS A 82 -12.97 10.55 -6.38
CA LYS A 82 -12.21 10.37 -7.61
C LYS A 82 -10.85 9.79 -7.27
N PRO A 83 -10.42 8.71 -7.97
CA PRO A 83 -9.07 8.22 -7.83
C PRO A 83 -8.12 9.38 -8.13
N LYS A 84 -7.31 9.78 -7.13
CA LYS A 84 -6.20 10.67 -7.41
C LYS A 84 -5.35 9.96 -8.44
N THR A 85 -5.21 10.55 -9.62
CA THR A 85 -4.21 10.13 -10.60
C THR A 85 -2.87 10.54 -10.01
N THR A 86 -2.41 9.79 -9.00
CA THR A 86 -1.00 9.76 -8.68
C THR A 86 -0.41 9.09 -9.91
N THR A 87 0.05 9.88 -10.88
CA THR A 87 1.12 9.43 -11.76
C THR A 87 2.19 8.96 -10.79
N ALA A 88 2.23 7.66 -10.55
CA ALA A 88 3.38 7.03 -9.94
C ALA A 88 4.49 7.22 -10.97
N THR A 89 5.13 8.38 -10.95
CA THR A 89 6.57 8.48 -11.19
C THR A 89 7.20 7.67 -10.07
N GLY A 90 7.04 6.34 -10.14
CA GLY A 90 7.87 5.43 -9.39
C GLY A 90 9.25 5.66 -9.95
N THR A 91 10.04 6.50 -9.28
CA THR A 91 11.47 6.57 -9.49
C THR A 91 11.96 5.13 -9.49
N ARG A 92 12.70 4.73 -10.55
CA ARG A 92 13.32 3.40 -10.58
C ARG A 92 13.99 3.19 -9.22
N PRO A 93 13.70 2.08 -8.50
CA PRO A 93 14.29 1.85 -7.20
C PRO A 93 15.81 1.94 -7.34
N GLU A 94 16.46 2.59 -6.37
CA GLU A 94 17.91 2.77 -6.40
C GLU A 94 18.58 1.38 -6.56
N PRO A 95 19.58 1.26 -7.44
CA PRO A 95 20.32 0.02 -7.60
C PRO A 95 21.10 -0.28 -6.33
N CYS A 96 21.31 -1.56 -6.04
CA CYS A 96 22.22 -1.99 -4.98
C CYS A 96 23.65 -1.56 -5.32
N GLU A 97 24.37 -1.04 -4.33
CA GLU A 97 25.75 -0.55 -4.51
C GLU A 97 26.71 -1.65 -5.01
N ASP A 98 26.57 -2.89 -4.50
CA ASP A 98 27.40 -4.04 -4.92
C ASP A 98 26.83 -4.80 -6.12
N HIS A 99 25.52 -4.69 -6.37
CA HIS A 99 24.81 -5.45 -7.40
C HIS A 99 23.93 -4.51 -8.23
N PRO A 100 24.49 -3.74 -9.19
CA PRO A 100 23.78 -2.65 -9.87
C PRO A 100 22.54 -3.08 -10.67
N GLU A 101 22.43 -4.37 -11.01
CA GLU A 101 21.26 -4.94 -11.70
C GLU A 101 20.09 -5.23 -10.76
N GLN A 102 20.31 -5.20 -9.45
CA GLN A 102 19.33 -5.53 -8.43
C GLN A 102 18.88 -4.27 -7.68
N PRO A 103 17.62 -4.19 -7.23
CA PRO A 103 17.16 -3.08 -6.39
C PRO A 103 17.81 -3.14 -5.00
N ALA A 104 18.24 -2.00 -4.47
CA ALA A 104 18.96 -1.91 -3.18
C ALA A 104 18.20 -2.61 -2.04
N HIS A 105 16.91 -2.36 -1.89
CA HIS A 105 16.11 -2.91 -0.80
C HIS A 105 15.76 -4.41 -0.95
N HIS A 106 15.98 -5.01 -2.12
CA HIS A 106 15.59 -6.39 -2.39
C HIS A 106 16.65 -7.15 -3.19
N CYS A 107 17.93 -6.84 -2.95
CA CYS A 107 19.03 -7.51 -3.62
C CYS A 107 19.11 -8.98 -3.20
N ILE A 108 18.90 -9.89 -4.15
CA ILE A 108 18.91 -11.34 -3.92
C ILE A 108 20.28 -11.81 -3.41
N CYS A 109 21.38 -11.24 -3.95
CA CYS A 109 22.73 -11.58 -3.52
C CYS A 109 23.01 -11.14 -2.08
N CYS A 110 22.65 -9.90 -1.70
CA CYS A 110 22.79 -9.44 -0.32
C CYS A 110 21.99 -10.30 0.67
N TRP A 111 20.79 -10.75 0.28
CA TRP A 111 20.01 -11.69 1.08
C TRP A 111 20.69 -13.07 1.21
N GLY A 112 21.41 -13.51 0.18
CA GLY A 112 22.28 -14.68 0.23
C GLY A 112 23.37 -14.53 1.30
N ASP A 113 24.06 -13.40 1.32
CA ASP A 113 25.13 -13.12 2.30
C ASP A 113 24.59 -13.05 3.73
N VAL A 114 23.40 -12.50 3.93
CA VAL A 114 22.72 -12.47 5.23
C VAL A 114 22.43 -13.88 5.73
N LYS A 115 21.95 -14.76 4.85
CA LYS A 115 21.70 -16.18 5.20
C LYS A 115 23.01 -16.94 5.47
N ALA A 116 24.08 -16.58 4.79
CA ALA A 116 25.42 -17.14 4.99
C ALA A 116 26.14 -16.55 6.22
N GLY A 117 25.59 -15.55 6.89
CA GLY A 117 26.20 -14.89 8.05
C GLY A 117 27.34 -13.93 7.70
N MET A 118 27.56 -13.64 6.42
CA MET A 118 28.62 -12.75 5.94
C MET A 118 28.22 -11.26 5.98
N ARG A 119 26.92 -11.00 6.11
CA ARG A 119 26.33 -9.67 6.07
C ARG A 119 25.21 -9.54 7.09
N GLN A 120 25.06 -8.35 7.67
CA GLN A 120 23.94 -8.05 8.56
C GLN A 120 22.70 -7.60 7.76
N PRO A 121 21.46 -7.90 8.21
CA PRO A 121 20.23 -7.53 7.48
C PRO A 121 20.09 -6.03 7.14
N HIS A 122 20.67 -5.15 7.95
CA HIS A 122 20.61 -3.70 7.75
C HIS A 122 21.63 -3.17 6.71
N GLN A 123 22.51 -4.05 6.21
CA GLN A 123 23.51 -3.75 5.17
C GLN A 123 23.04 -4.19 3.77
N ILE A 124 21.80 -4.68 3.63
CA ILE A 124 21.23 -5.03 2.32
C ILE A 124 21.17 -3.78 1.44
N GLY A 125 21.66 -3.91 0.21
CA GLY A 125 21.65 -2.83 -0.77
C GLY A 125 22.85 -1.88 -0.71
N LYS A 126 23.70 -2.00 0.33
CA LYS A 126 24.84 -1.13 0.61
C LYS A 126 26.16 -1.89 0.45
N THR A 127 27.23 -1.16 0.16
CA THR A 127 28.61 -1.67 0.14
C THR A 127 28.90 -2.38 1.46
N LEU A 128 29.37 -3.63 1.38
CA LEU A 128 29.78 -4.38 2.57
C LEU A 128 30.96 -3.67 3.23
N GLN A 129 30.76 -3.19 4.46
CA GLN A 129 31.86 -2.67 5.27
C GLN A 129 32.48 -3.82 6.05
N GLU A 130 33.79 -4.03 5.87
CA GLU A 130 34.54 -4.91 6.76
C GLU A 130 34.46 -4.36 8.19
N PRO A 131 34.30 -5.22 9.20
CA PRO A 131 34.41 -4.78 10.58
C PRO A 131 35.76 -4.07 10.78
N PRO A 132 35.84 -3.00 11.59
CA PRO A 132 37.13 -2.42 11.93
C PRO A 132 38.01 -3.54 12.51
N GLU A 133 39.15 -3.78 11.85
CA GLU A 133 40.13 -4.78 12.26
C GLU A 133 40.46 -4.50 13.74
N ALA A 134 40.08 -5.45 14.60
CA ALA A 134 40.41 -5.38 16.01
C ALA A 134 41.92 -5.21 16.11
N ALA A 135 42.35 -4.15 16.78
CA ALA A 135 43.75 -3.81 16.98
C ALA A 135 44.54 -5.07 17.33
N GLN A 136 45.48 -5.44 16.46
CA GLN A 136 46.42 -6.52 16.69
C GLN A 136 47.14 -6.21 18.01
N GLU A 137 46.89 -7.01 19.05
CA GLU A 137 47.65 -6.95 20.30
C GLU A 137 49.12 -7.19 19.97
N PRO A 138 50.06 -6.37 20.47
CA PRO A 138 51.46 -6.52 20.11
C PRO A 138 51.99 -7.85 20.67
N GLU A 139 52.49 -8.69 19.77
CA GLU A 139 53.21 -9.92 20.11
C GLU A 139 54.39 -9.58 21.03
N GLN A 140 54.31 -9.99 22.30
CA GLN A 140 55.43 -9.94 23.22
C GLN A 140 56.46 -11.00 22.80
N GLY A 141 57.48 -10.55 22.07
CA GLY A 141 58.73 -11.28 21.93
C GLY A 141 59.39 -11.44 23.30
N SER A 142 59.45 -12.69 23.77
CA SER A 142 60.26 -13.11 24.91
C SER A 142 61.31 -14.09 24.38
N ASP A 143 62.34 -13.55 23.75
CA ASP A 143 63.61 -14.26 23.56
C ASP A 143 64.19 -14.62 24.93
N GLY A 144 64.41 -15.91 25.15
CA GLY A 144 65.10 -16.41 26.32
C GLY A 144 66.61 -16.28 26.15
N GLU A 145 67.33 -16.03 27.25
CA GLU A 145 68.73 -16.45 27.36
C GLU A 145 69.10 -16.73 28.83
N ASN A 146 69.60 -17.95 29.04
CA ASN A 146 70.16 -18.47 30.28
C ASN A 146 71.47 -17.75 30.63
N HIS A 147 71.71 -17.46 31.92
CA HIS A 147 73.08 -17.57 32.42
C HIS A 147 73.17 -18.04 33.88
N LEU A 148 73.63 -19.28 34.02
CA LEU A 148 74.32 -19.86 35.17
C LEU A 148 75.60 -19.06 35.48
N THR A 149 75.91 -18.85 36.75
CA THR A 149 77.27 -19.10 37.33
C THR A 149 77.25 -18.97 38.88
N PRO A 150 78.24 -19.58 39.58
CA PRO A 150 78.09 -20.23 40.90
C PRO A 150 78.14 -19.33 42.14
#